data_AF-A0A1C7W413-F1
#
_entry.id   AF-A0A1C7W413-F1
#
_cell.length_a   1.000
_cell.length_b   1.000
_cell.length_c   1.000
_cell.angle_alpha   90.00
_cell.angle_beta   90.00
_cell.angle_gamma   90.00
#
_symmetry.space_group_name_H-M   'P 1'
#
loop_
_entity.id
_entity.type
_entity.pdbx_description
1 polymer ?
#
loop_
_entity_poly.entity_id
_entity_poly.type
_entity_poly.pdbx_seq_one_letter_code
_entity_poly.pdbx_strand_id
1 'polypeptide(L)' 'MKIKAVAGVRVPREDNARRYITELEAVTVPNSAYYQRQIVAGDLVIVGDEDTEAATITQGKTAKAEVKRGES' A
#
# COMPACT_ATOMS: atom_id res chain seq x y z
N MET A 1 4.96 12.64 3.08
CA MET A 1 3.76 12.18 3.81
C MET A 1 4.11 10.90 4.55
N LYS A 2 3.55 10.70 5.75
CA LYS A 2 3.79 9.50 6.55
C LYS A 2 2.66 8.51 6.32
N ILE A 3 2.99 7.27 6.00
CA ILE A 3 2.03 6.21 5.64
C ILE A 3 2.44 4.87 6.25
N LYS A 4 1.47 3.99 6.45
CA LYS A 4 1.68 2.57 6.73
C LYS A 4 0.80 1.72 5.82
N ALA A 5 1.16 0.47 5.62
CA ALA A 5 0.29 -0.46 4.90
C ALA A 5 -0.81 -0.99 5.80
N VAL A 6 -1.89 -1.46 5.18
CA VAL A 6 -2.94 -2.20 5.88
C VAL A 6 -2.42 -3.57 6.33
N ALA A 7 -3.04 -4.11 7.38
CA ALA A 7 -2.66 -5.38 7.96
C ALA A 7 -2.63 -6.53 6.95
N GLY A 8 -1.54 -7.29 6.94
CA GLY A 8 -1.32 -8.38 5.98
C GLY A 8 -1.02 -7.94 4.54
N VAL A 9 -0.98 -6.64 4.24
CA VAL A 9 -0.60 -6.10 2.92
C VAL A 9 0.84 -5.59 2.95
N ARG A 10 1.57 -5.85 1.86
CA ARG A 10 2.92 -5.31 1.64
C ARG A 10 2.94 -4.53 0.34
N VAL A 11 3.24 -3.24 0.42
CA VAL A 11 3.26 -2.35 -0.74
C VAL A 11 4.71 -2.06 -1.12
N PRO A 12 5.16 -2.34 -2.35
CA PRO A 12 6.49 -1.97 -2.80
C PRO A 12 6.69 -0.46 -2.69
N ARG A 13 7.92 0.00 -2.46
CA ARG A 13 8.21 1.41 -2.58
C ARG A 13 8.50 1.80 -4.04
N GLU A 14 8.12 3.02 -4.39
CA GLU A 14 8.38 3.60 -5.71
C GLU A 14 9.88 3.80 -5.94
N ASP A 15 10.64 4.19 -4.92
CA ASP A 15 12.10 4.39 -5.01
C ASP A 15 12.87 3.07 -5.11
N ASN A 16 12.36 2.01 -4.46
CA ASN A 16 13.01 0.71 -4.44
C ASN A 16 11.99 -0.42 -4.27
N ALA A 17 11.70 -1.11 -5.36
CA ALA A 17 10.74 -2.22 -5.37
C ALA A 17 11.13 -3.43 -4.50
N ARG A 18 12.38 -3.50 -4.01
CA ARG A 18 12.82 -4.52 -3.03
C ARG A 18 12.52 -4.13 -1.59
N ARG A 19 12.12 -2.88 -1.35
CA ARG A 19 11.69 -2.37 -0.05
C ARG A 19 10.18 -2.28 -0.03
N TYR A 20 9.60 -2.68 1.09
CA TYR A 20 8.16 -2.73 1.26
C TYR A 20 7.76 -1.83 2.43
N ILE A 21 6.63 -1.16 2.26
CA ILE A 21 5.88 -0.55 3.35
C ILE A 21 4.93 -1.62 3.89
N THR A 22 4.96 -1.79 5.21
CA THR A 22 4.15 -2.77 5.93
C THR A 22 3.32 -2.06 7.00
N GLU A 23 2.46 -2.79 7.69
CA GLU A 23 1.70 -2.29 8.84
C GLU A 23 2.57 -2.03 10.08
N LEU A 24 3.76 -2.62 10.13
CA LEU A 24 4.64 -2.61 11.30
C LEU A 24 5.27 -1.23 11.54
N GLU A 25 5.60 -0.53 10.46
CA GLU A 25 6.34 0.73 10.55
C GLU A 25 5.73 1.77 9.62
N ALA A 26 5.44 2.94 10.20
CA ALA A 26 5.02 4.10 9.44
C ALA A 26 6.24 4.77 8.78
N VAL A 27 6.18 4.89 7.46
CA VAL A 27 7.25 5.38 6.61
C VAL A 27 6.91 6.77 6.09
N THR A 28 7.90 7.67 6.12
CA THR A 28 7.82 8.94 5.40
C THR A 28 8.25 8.76 3.94
N VAL A 29 7.32 9.01 3.01
CA VAL A 29 7.52 8.92 1.56
C VAL A 29 7.21 10.26 0.86
N PRO A 30 7.74 10.50 -0.34
CA PRO A 30 7.32 11.63 -1.17
C PRO A 30 5.82 11.55 -1.51
N ASN A 31 5.18 12.70 -1.66
CA ASN A 31 3.79 12.77 -2.12
C ASN A 31 3.75 12.55 -3.65
N SER A 32 3.76 11.28 -4.05
CA SER A 32 3.69 10.85 -5.45
C SER A 32 2.33 10.24 -5.79
N ALA A 33 1.96 10.31 -7.07
CA ALA A 33 0.77 9.68 -7.59
C ALA A 33 0.73 8.15 -7.33
N TYR A 34 1.89 7.49 -7.23
CA TYR A 34 1.98 6.08 -6.86
C TYR A 34 1.33 5.82 -5.50
N TYR A 35 1.78 6.53 -4.46
CA TYR A 35 1.27 6.33 -3.09
C TYR A 35 -0.17 6.82 -2.93
N GLN A 36 -0.57 7.88 -3.62
CA GLN A 36 -1.97 8.34 -3.62
C GLN A 36 -2.93 7.27 -4.15
N ARG A 37 -2.57 6.59 -5.26
CA ARG A 37 -3.39 5.48 -5.80
C ARG A 37 -3.52 4.34 -4.80
N GLN A 38 -2.43 3.98 -4.12
CA GLN A 38 -2.44 2.92 -3.12
C GLN A 38 -3.26 3.30 -1.88
N ILE A 39 -3.33 4.59 -1.52
CA ILE A 39 -4.26 5.05 -0.48
C ILE A 39 -5.70 4.92 -0.95
N VAL A 40 -6.02 5.37 -2.17
CA VAL A 40 -7.38 5.27 -2.73
C VAL A 40 -7.82 3.81 -2.89
N ALA A 41 -6.89 2.91 -3.22
CA ALA A 41 -7.13 1.48 -3.28
C ALA A 41 -7.36 0.84 -1.90
N GLY A 42 -6.98 1.53 -0.82
CA GLY A 42 -7.05 1.00 0.55
C GLY A 42 -5.86 0.11 0.94
N ASP A 43 -4.78 0.10 0.17
CA ASP A 43 -3.55 -0.64 0.50
C ASP A 43 -2.67 0.11 1.51
N LEU A 44 -2.74 1.45 1.49
CA LEU A 44 -1.98 2.35 2.36
C LEU A 44 -2.92 3.27 3.14
N VAL A 45 -2.52 3.61 4.35
CA VAL A 45 -3.21 4.62 5.17
C VAL A 45 -2.22 5.71 5.59
N ILE A 46 -2.67 6.96 5.57
CA ILE A 46 -1.89 8.09 6.04
C ILE A 46 -1.84 8.04 7.57
N VAL A 47 -0.65 8.15 8.14
CA VAL A 47 -0.44 8.20 9.59
C VAL A 47 -0.15 9.66 9.93
N GLY A 48 -1.19 10.39 10.32
CA GLY A 48 -1.06 11.70 10.97
C GLY A 48 -0.65 11.53 12.43
N ASP A 49 -0.18 12.61 13.04
CA ASP A 49 0.08 12.68 14.48
C ASP A 49 -1.23 12.70 15.32
N GLU A 50 -2.39 12.83 14.67
CA GLU A 50 -3.72 12.82 15.29
C GLU A 50 -4.63 11.79 14.59
N ASP A 51 -4.84 10.64 15.22
CA ASP A 51 -5.90 9.68 14.90
C ASP A 51 -5.67 8.66 13.76
N THR A 52 -5.32 7.45 14.20
CA THR A 52 -6.22 6.28 14.18
C THR A 52 -7.68 6.58 13.81
N GLU A 53 -8.04 6.84 12.56
CA GLU A 53 -9.41 6.54 12.08
C GLU A 53 -9.45 6.51 10.54
N ALA A 54 -10.29 5.62 10.00
CA ALA A 54 -10.57 5.35 8.57
C ALA A 54 -9.49 4.51 7.81
N ALA A 55 -9.73 3.29 7.35
CA ALA A 55 -11.00 2.63 7.08
C ALA A 55 -10.87 1.10 7.21
N THR A 56 -11.70 0.52 8.05
CA THR A 56 -12.14 -0.87 7.96
C THR A 56 -13.03 -1.03 6.73
N ILE A 57 -12.45 -1.18 5.55
CA ILE A 57 -13.18 -1.71 4.40
C ILE A 57 -12.94 -3.21 4.30
N THR A 58 -13.91 -3.94 4.85
CA THR A 58 -14.41 -5.25 4.43
C THR A 58 -13.56 -5.97 3.39
N GLN A 59 -12.85 -6.99 3.86
CA GLN A 59 -12.21 -7.99 3.01
C GLN A 59 -13.23 -8.59 2.05
N GLY A 60 -13.11 -8.23 0.78
CA GLY A 60 -13.95 -8.74 -0.28
C GLY A 60 -13.31 -8.45 -1.62
N LYS A 61 -12.27 -9.21 -1.99
CA LYS A 61 -12.22 -10.00 -3.25
C LYS A 61 -10.82 -10.59 -3.48
N THR A 62 -10.73 -11.90 -3.31
CA THR A 62 -9.82 -12.75 -4.09
C THR A 62 -10.13 -12.61 -5.59
N ALA A 63 -9.13 -12.24 -6.40
CA ALA A 63 -8.91 -12.67 -7.80
C ALA A 63 -7.64 -11.99 -8.37
N LYS A 64 -6.51 -12.69 -8.43
CA LYS A 64 -5.96 -13.36 -9.64
C LYS A 64 -5.65 -12.43 -10.83
N ALA A 65 -4.37 -12.22 -11.11
CA ALA A 65 -3.85 -12.01 -12.47
C ALA A 65 -2.47 -12.67 -12.60
N GLU A 66 -2.55 -13.97 -12.86
CA GLU A 66 -1.53 -14.77 -13.52
C GLU A 66 -1.07 -14.05 -14.81
N VAL A 67 0.18 -13.56 -14.84
CA VAL A 67 0.80 -13.09 -16.08
C VAL A 67 1.62 -14.24 -16.66
N LYS A 68 0.99 -14.99 -17.58
CA LYS A 68 1.71 -15.76 -18.59
C LYS A 68 2.75 -14.84 -19.24
N ARG A 69 4.02 -15.18 -19.13
CA ARG A 69 5.03 -14.76 -20.12
C ARG A 69 5.31 -15.97 -21.00
N GLY A 70 4.49 -16.11 -22.04
CA GLY A 70 4.91 -16.80 -23.26
C GLY A 70 5.74 -15.87 -24.13
N GLU A 71 6.38 -16.47 -25.14
CA GLU A 71 7.34 -15.93 -26.13
C GLU A 71 8.79 -15.75 -25.64
N SER A 72 9.81 -16.37 -26.25
CA SER A 72 9.92 -17.13 -27.52
C SER A 72 10.97 -18.22 -27.42
#